data_AF-A0A5D2W6Y0-F1
#
_entry.id   AF-A0A5D2W6Y0-F1
#
_cell.length_a   1.000
_cell.length_b   1.000
_cell.length_c   1.000
_cell.angle_alpha   90.00
_cell.angle_beta   90.00
_cell.angle_gamma   90.00
#
_symmetry.space_group_name_H-M   'P 1'
#
loop_
_entity.id
_entity.type
_entity.pdbx_description
1 polymer ?
#
loop_
_entity_poly.entity_id
_entity_poly.type
_entity_poly.pdbx_seq_one_letter_code
_entity_poly.pdbx_strand_id
1 'polypeptide(L)'
;MFTSNYGPEFCDQVLGGFGSVSSYCFLEISKATILCLLNFGEAVAMGPHRPEKLLRLLDMYETLAGLLRDIDTLFSEEAGSFIQLQFHELYDHVAVCCKNIV
;
A
#
# COMPACT_ATOMS: atom_id res chain seq x y z
N MET A 1 -21.91 15.05 -15.55
CA MET A 1 -21.03 14.29 -16.45
C MET A 1 -19.80 13.94 -15.62
N PHE A 2 -19.62 12.65 -15.34
CA PHE A 2 -18.66 12.12 -14.37
C PHE A 2 -17.22 12.16 -14.90
N THR A 3 -16.31 12.52 -13.98
CA THR A 3 -14.91 12.08 -13.75
C THR A 3 -13.87 12.12 -14.88
N SER A 4 -12.72 12.74 -14.57
CA SER A 4 -11.39 12.09 -14.62
C SER A 4 -10.44 12.93 -13.74
N ASN A 5 -10.15 12.56 -12.49
CA ASN A 5 -9.14 11.58 -12.04
C ASN A 5 -7.82 11.72 -12.82
N TYR A 6 -6.84 12.36 -12.16
CA TYR A 6 -5.41 12.31 -12.50
C TYR A 6 -4.75 11.25 -11.62
N GLY A 7 -4.13 10.27 -12.27
CA GLY A 7 -3.40 9.12 -11.72
C GLY A 7 -3.65 7.91 -12.62
N PRO A 8 -2.66 7.10 -13.09
CA PRO A 8 -1.21 7.09 -12.89
C PRO A 8 -0.44 7.35 -14.21
N GLU A 9 0.02 8.59 -14.45
CA GLU A 9 0.57 9.00 -15.76
C GLU A 9 1.94 8.40 -16.14
N PHE A 10 2.61 7.67 -15.25
CA PHE A 10 3.97 7.17 -15.51
C PHE A 10 3.98 5.86 -16.33
N CYS A 11 2.95 5.01 -16.20
CA CYS A 11 2.92 3.70 -16.88
C CYS A 11 2.36 3.81 -18.31
N ASP A 12 1.39 4.71 -18.52
CA ASP A 12 0.74 4.93 -19.81
C ASP A 12 1.69 5.51 -20.87
N GLN A 13 2.69 6.29 -20.46
CA GLN A 13 3.65 6.91 -21.38
C GLN A 13 4.65 5.92 -22.01
N VAL A 14 4.92 4.78 -21.36
CA VAL A 14 5.90 3.78 -21.83
C VAL A 14 5.21 2.59 -22.51
N LEU A 15 3.96 2.27 -22.11
CA LEU A 15 3.28 1.04 -22.51
C LEU A 15 1.82 1.25 -22.99
N GLY A 16 1.43 2.48 -23.34
CA GLY A 16 0.06 2.92 -23.65
C GLY A 16 -0.68 2.21 -24.80
N GLY A 17 -0.13 1.13 -25.37
CA GLY A 17 -0.82 0.25 -26.31
C GLY A 17 -1.40 -1.04 -25.69
N PHE A 18 -1.06 -1.40 -24.45
CA PHE A 18 -1.33 -2.73 -23.89
C PHE A 18 -1.91 -2.71 -22.47
N GLY A 19 -2.89 -1.83 -22.20
CA GLY A 19 -3.40 -1.47 -20.86
C GLY A 19 -3.43 -2.56 -19.76
N SER A 20 -3.88 -3.79 -20.05
CA SER A 20 -3.92 -4.89 -19.05
C SER A 20 -2.62 -5.70 -18.93
N VAL A 21 -1.76 -5.69 -19.95
CA VAL A 21 -0.46 -6.38 -19.92
C VAL A 21 0.55 -5.54 -19.15
N SER A 22 0.46 -4.21 -19.26
CA SER A 22 1.30 -3.28 -18.53
C SER A 22 1.04 -3.29 -17.02
N SER A 23 -0.23 -3.38 -16.59
CA SER A 23 -0.59 -3.51 -15.17
C SER A 23 -0.08 -4.82 -14.57
N TYR A 24 -0.24 -5.93 -15.29
CA TYR A 24 0.24 -7.25 -14.86
C TYR A 24 1.78 -7.31 -14.77
N CYS A 25 2.51 -6.78 -15.76
CA CYS A 25 3.98 -6.73 -15.69
C CYS A 25 4.47 -5.84 -14.56
N PHE A 26 3.83 -4.68 -14.33
CA PHE A 26 4.16 -3.82 -13.19
C PHE A 26 3.92 -4.53 -11.87
N LEU A 27 2.78 -5.20 -11.73
CA LEU A 27 2.44 -6.02 -10.57
C LEU A 27 3.52 -7.07 -10.30
N GLU A 28 3.87 -7.89 -11.29
CA GLU A 28 4.84 -8.97 -11.10
C GLU A 28 6.24 -8.44 -10.75
N ILE A 29 6.68 -7.32 -11.32
CA ILE A 29 7.99 -6.72 -11.03
C ILE A 29 8.00 -6.05 -9.65
N SER A 30 6.91 -5.36 -9.28
CA SER A 30 6.84 -4.58 -8.03
C SER A 30 6.47 -5.43 -6.81
N LYS A 31 5.81 -6.57 -7.01
CA LYS A 31 5.29 -7.45 -5.95
C LYS A 31 6.31 -7.79 -4.88
N ALA A 32 7.52 -8.21 -5.27
CA ALA A 32 8.55 -8.58 -4.30
C ALA A 32 8.96 -7.38 -3.43
N THR A 33 9.09 -6.20 -4.02
CA THR A 33 9.43 -4.96 -3.31
C THR A 33 8.31 -4.51 -2.39
N ILE A 34 7.06 -4.56 -2.85
CA ILE A 34 5.90 -4.17 -2.04
C ILE A 34 5.75 -5.10 -0.83
N LEU A 35 5.85 -6.42 -1.03
CA LEU A 35 5.81 -7.38 0.08
C LEU A 35 6.95 -7.16 1.07
N CYS A 36 8.14 -6.79 0.60
CA CYS A 36 9.25 -6.42 1.47
C CYS A 36 8.91 -5.20 2.33
N LEU A 37 8.31 -4.16 1.75
CA LEU A 37 7.87 -2.96 2.48
C LEU A 37 6.79 -3.27 3.50
N LEU A 38 5.80 -4.10 3.14
CA LEU A 38 4.73 -4.52 4.06
C LEU A 38 5.29 -5.31 5.24
N ASN A 39 6.16 -6.29 4.99
CA ASN A 39 6.83 -7.06 6.04
C ASN A 39 7.70 -6.18 6.95
N PHE A 40 8.35 -5.15 6.39
CA PHE A 40 9.08 -4.18 7.18
C PHE A 40 8.14 -3.37 8.09
N GLY A 41 7.02 -2.88 7.56
CA GLY A 41 5.99 -2.19 8.34
C GLY A 41 5.46 -3.05 9.48
N GLU A 42 5.20 -4.33 9.21
CA GLU A 42 4.72 -5.30 10.19
C GLU A 42 5.75 -5.54 11.31
N ALA A 43 7.02 -5.69 10.95
CA ALA A 43 8.11 -5.81 11.92
C ALA A 43 8.26 -4.55 12.80
N VAL A 44 8.01 -3.36 12.24
CA VAL A 44 7.98 -2.10 12.98
C VAL A 44 6.79 -2.06 13.93
N ALA A 45 5.60 -2.49 13.49
CA ALA A 45 4.38 -2.56 14.29
C ALA A 45 4.50 -3.54 15.46
N MET A 46 5.13 -4.70 15.28
CA MET A 46 5.37 -5.70 16.34
C MET A 46 6.42 -5.26 17.38
N GLY A 47 7.19 -4.20 17.13
CA GLY A 47 8.25 -3.76 18.03
C GLY A 47 7.72 -3.15 19.35
N PRO A 48 8.55 -3.06 20.40
CA PRO A 48 8.15 -2.45 21.66
C PRO A 48 7.76 -0.97 21.47
N HIS A 49 6.57 -0.60 21.94
CA HIS A 49 5.95 0.72 21.79
C HIS A 49 6.55 1.78 22.72
N ARG A 50 7.81 2.14 22.48
CA ARG A 50 8.46 3.29 23.14
C ARG A 50 7.94 4.61 22.56
N PRO A 51 7.89 5.72 23.33
CA PRO A 51 7.34 6.99 22.88
C PRO A 51 7.97 7.55 21.59
N GLU A 52 9.26 7.29 21.33
CA GLU A 52 9.95 7.72 20.11
C GLU A 52 9.65 6.82 18.90
N LYS A 53 9.07 5.63 19.12
CA LYS A 53 8.56 4.74 18.08
C LYS A 53 7.07 5.00 17.79
N LEU A 54 6.32 5.49 18.78
CA LEU A 54 4.93 5.89 18.63
C LEU A 54 4.74 6.95 17.54
N LEU A 55 5.53 8.02 17.55
CA LEU A 55 5.43 9.07 16.52
C LEU A 55 5.66 8.51 15.11
N ARG A 56 6.63 7.60 14.97
CA ARG A 56 6.89 6.92 13.70
C ARG A 56 5.78 5.96 13.26
N LEU A 57 5.08 5.34 14.21
CA LEU A 57 3.90 4.52 13.92
C LEU A 57 2.72 5.38 13.45
N LEU A 58 2.55 6.57 14.03
CA LEU A 58 1.55 7.55 13.56
C LEU A 58 1.87 8.03 12.14
N ASP A 59 3.13 8.39 11.87
CA ASP A 59 3.57 8.78 10.51
C ASP A 59 3.32 7.63 9.50
N MET A 60 3.56 6.39 9.91
CA MET A 60 3.30 5.20 9.09
C MET A 60 1.81 4.98 8.88
N TYR A 61 0.98 5.15 9.91
CA TYR A 61 -0.48 5.08 9.80
C TYR A 61 -1.02 6.10 8.80
N GLU A 62 -0.60 7.37 8.90
CA GLU A 62 -1.02 8.43 8.00
C GLU A 62 -0.60 8.15 6.55
N THR A 63 0.62 7.65 6.36
CA THR A 63 1.13 7.25 5.05
C THR A 63 0.30 6.10 4.45
N LEU A 64 0.02 5.06 5.24
CA LEU A 64 -0.80 3.93 4.80
C LEU A 64 -2.24 4.37 4.48
N ALA A 65 -2.83 5.23 5.32
CA ALA A 65 -4.17 5.78 5.09
C ALA A 65 -4.27 6.55 3.76
N GLY A 66 -3.22 7.32 3.42
CA GLY A 66 -3.13 8.04 2.15
C GLY A 66 -3.03 7.13 0.92
N LEU A 67 -2.49 5.92 1.08
CA LEU A 67 -2.24 4.97 0.00
C LEU A 67 -3.35 3.92 -0.19
N LEU A 68 -4.31 3.80 0.74
CA LEU A 68 -5.39 2.79 0.70
C LEU A 68 -6.06 2.71 -0.67
N ARG A 69 -6.51 3.86 -1.21
CA ARG A 69 -7.19 3.92 -2.49
C ARG A 69 -6.28 3.55 -3.66
N ASP A 70 -5.01 3.93 -3.60
CA ASP A 70 -4.06 3.62 -4.67
C ASP A 70 -3.75 2.11 -4.70
N ILE A 71 -3.63 1.48 -3.53
CA ILE A 71 -3.49 0.02 -3.42
C ILE A 71 -4.76 -0.69 -3.93
N ASP A 72 -5.94 -0.23 -3.53
CA ASP A 72 -7.20 -0.84 -3.96
C ASP A 72 -7.40 -0.74 -5.48
N THR A 73 -6.91 0.33 -6.10
CA THR A 73 -7.02 0.53 -7.56
C THR A 73 -5.93 -0.21 -8.34
N LEU A 74 -4.67 -0.09 -7.94
CA LEU A 74 -3.52 -0.71 -8.61
C LEU A 74 -3.56 -2.24 -8.55
N PHE A 75 -4.11 -2.81 -7.47
CA PHE A 75 -4.11 -4.25 -7.21
C PHE A 75 -5.50 -4.89 -7.31
N SER A 76 -6.45 -4.22 -7.98
CA SER A 76 -7.85 -4.66 -8.09
C SER A 76 -8.07 -5.99 -8.83
N GLU A 77 -7.09 -6.42 -9.63
CA GLU A 77 -7.13 -7.71 -10.32
C GLU A 77 -6.79 -8.87 -9.37
N GLU A 78 -7.23 -10.08 -9.71
CA GLU A 78 -7.05 -11.27 -8.87
C GLU A 78 -5.58 -11.54 -8.51
N ALA A 79 -4.65 -11.24 -9.43
CA ALA A 79 -3.21 -11.37 -9.19
C ALA A 79 -2.67 -10.40 -8.11
N GLY A 80 -3.34 -9.26 -7.90
CA GLY A 80 -2.99 -8.24 -6.92
C GLY A 80 -3.70 -8.39 -5.56
N SER A 81 -4.77 -9.19 -5.50
CA SER A 81 -5.60 -9.38 -4.30
C SER A 81 -4.81 -9.74 -3.03
N PHE A 82 -3.76 -10.54 -3.15
CA PHE A 82 -2.89 -10.89 -2.03
C PHE A 82 -2.15 -9.68 -1.45
N ILE A 83 -1.68 -8.77 -2.30
CA ILE A 83 -1.01 -7.54 -1.87
C ILE A 83 -1.99 -6.62 -1.16
N GLN A 84 -3.23 -6.49 -1.69
CA GLN A 84 -4.28 -5.73 -1.03
C GLN A 84 -4.55 -6.27 0.37
N LEU A 85 -4.73 -7.60 0.50
CA LEU A 85 -4.97 -8.24 1.79
C LEU A 85 -3.85 -7.91 2.79
N GLN A 86 -2.59 -8.12 2.42
CA GLN A 86 -1.48 -7.83 3.32
C GLN A 86 -1.36 -6.34 3.68
N PHE A 87 -1.68 -5.45 2.75
CA PHE A 87 -1.69 -4.02 3.03
C PHE A 87 -2.76 -3.67 4.07
N HIS A 88 -3.98 -4.19 3.90
CA HIS A 88 -5.09 -3.95 4.84
C HIS A 88 -4.80 -4.56 6.22
N GLU A 89 -4.20 -5.76 6.28
CA GLU A 89 -3.76 -6.38 7.54
C GLU A 89 -2.75 -5.50 8.28
N LEU A 90 -1.73 -4.99 7.57
CA LEU A 90 -0.77 -4.06 8.16
C LEU A 90 -1.45 -2.76 8.62
N TYR A 91 -2.31 -2.19 7.80
CA TYR A 91 -3.03 -0.96 8.12
C TYR A 91 -3.85 -1.11 9.41
N ASP A 92 -4.61 -2.20 9.55
CA ASP A 92 -5.40 -2.49 10.73
C ASP A 92 -4.52 -2.71 11.97
N HIS A 93 -3.42 -3.44 11.83
CA HIS A 93 -2.48 -3.65 12.93
C HIS A 93 -1.89 -2.33 13.42
N VAL A 94 -1.40 -1.48 12.50
CA VAL A 94 -0.85 -0.16 12.84
C VAL A 94 -1.92 0.73 13.47
N ALA A 95 -3.16 0.70 12.97
CA ALA A 95 -4.27 1.44 13.53
C ALA A 95 -4.58 1.01 14.97
N VAL A 96 -4.56 -0.28 15.27
CA VAL A 96 -4.73 -0.82 16.62
C VAL A 96 -3.58 -0.38 17.54
N CYS A 97 -2.33 -0.46 17.06
CA CYS A 97 -1.17 0.05 17.79
C CYS A 97 -1.31 1.54 18.13
N CYS A 98 -1.87 2.33 17.21
CA CYS A 98 -2.14 3.76 17.44
C CYS A 98 -3.27 4.02 18.44
N LYS A 99 -4.32 3.18 18.46
CA LYS A 99 -5.46 3.31 19.39
C LYS A 99 -5.09 2.98 20.84
N ASN A 100 -4.10 2.13 21.08
CA ASN A 100 -3.63 1.78 22.43
C ASN A 100 -2.81 2.90 23.12
N ILE A 101 -2.78 4.11 22.54
CA ILE A 101 -1.98 5.26 22.99
C ILE A 101 -2.84 6.32 23.71
N VAL A 102 -4.16 6.33 23.45
CA VAL A 102 -5.12 7.34 23.97
C VAL A 102 -6.07 6.68 24.96
#